data_AF-R2SRG1-F1
#
_entry.id   AF-R2SRG1-F1
#
_cell.length_a   1.000
_cell.length_b   1.000
_cell.length_c   1.000
_cell.angle_alpha   90.00
_cell.angle_beta   90.00
_cell.angle_gamma   90.00
#
_symmetry.space_group_name_H-M   'P 1'
#
loop_
_entity.id
_entity.type
_entity.pdbx_description
1 polymer ?
#
loop_
_entity_poly.entity_id
_entity_poly.type
_entity_poly.pdbx_seq_one_letter_code
_entity_poly.pdbx_strand_id
1 'polypeptide(L)' 'MQYYGMDALVRIISHLAFIYLAFWGLRAVRLDTLFRSFNNRQIRLVMTLVAIVLGYQASSFFLEVLALCRNLFYSFQ' A
#
# COMPACT_ATOMS: atom_id res chain seq x y z
N MET A 1 -18.88 -13.58 15.52
CA MET A 1 -17.77 -12.82 16.12
C MET A 1 -16.39 -13.23 15.60
N GLN A 2 -16.12 -14.51 15.29
CA GLN A 2 -14.81 -14.96 14.77
C GLN A 2 -14.46 -14.41 13.37
N TYR A 3 -15.45 -14.23 12.50
CA TYR A 3 -15.25 -13.84 11.09
C TYR A 3 -14.63 -12.42 10.95
N TYR A 4 -15.04 -11.48 11.82
CA TYR A 4 -14.50 -10.12 11.84
C TYR A 4 -12.99 -10.06 12.14
N GLY A 5 -12.46 -11.02 12.91
CA GLY A 5 -11.04 -11.07 13.23
C GLY A 5 -10.19 -11.47 12.01
N MET A 6 -10.66 -12.42 11.21
CA MET A 6 -9.98 -12.83 9.98
C MET A 6 -10.02 -11.73 8.92
N ASP A 7 -11.16 -11.08 8.71
CA ASP A 7 -11.26 -9.94 7.79
C ASP A 7 -10.30 -8.80 8.19
N ALA A 8 -10.25 -8.45 9.48
CA ALA A 8 -9.34 -7.43 9.99
C ALA A 8 -7.87 -7.81 9.78
N LEU A 9 -7.52 -9.08 10.02
CA LEU A 9 -6.16 -9.59 9.85
C LEU A 9 -5.71 -9.54 8.37
N VAL A 10 -6.57 -9.96 7.45
CA VAL A 10 -6.31 -9.87 6.00
C VAL A 10 -6.10 -8.42 5.58
N ARG A 11 -6.90 -7.49 6.12
CA ARG A 11 -6.79 -6.06 5.84
C ARG A 11 -5.44 -5.49 6.29
N ILE A 12 -5.02 -5.80 7.51
CA ILE A 12 -3.74 -5.35 8.07
C ILE A 12 -2.56 -5.91 7.26
N ILE A 13 -2.58 -7.21 6.97
CA ILE A 13 -1.52 -7.86 6.20
C ILE A 13 -1.44 -7.27 4.79
N SER A 14 -2.58 -7.02 4.14
CA SER A 14 -2.63 -6.37 2.83
C SER A 14 -1.97 -4.98 2.90
N HIS A 15 -2.34 -4.14 3.87
CA HIS A 15 -1.77 -2.80 4.00
C HIS A 15 -0.24 -2.85 4.18
N LEU A 16 0.25 -3.72 5.08
CA LEU A 16 1.68 -3.87 5.33
C LEU A 16 2.44 -4.39 4.09
N ALA A 17 1.87 -5.35 3.36
CA ALA A 17 2.47 -5.90 2.15
C ALA A 17 2.57 -4.84 1.03
N PHE A 18 1.52 -4.06 0.79
CA PHE A 18 1.53 -3.02 -0.23
C PHE A 18 2.43 -1.83 0.13
N ILE A 19 2.52 -1.45 1.42
CA ILE A 19 3.49 -0.43 1.87
C ILE A 19 4.92 -0.91 1.64
N TYR A 20 5.22 -2.18 1.94
CA TYR A 20 6.53 -2.75 1.66
C TYR A 20 6.85 -2.74 0.16
N LEU A 21 5.89 -3.15 -0.69
CA LEU A 21 6.04 -3.12 -2.14
C LEU A 21 6.23 -1.70 -2.68
N ALA A 22 5.48 -0.72 -2.18
CA ALA A 22 5.62 0.68 -2.55
C ALA A 22 7.00 1.23 -2.16
N PHE A 23 7.48 0.89 -0.96
CA PHE A 23 8.81 1.30 -0.50
C PHE A 23 9.93 0.64 -1.31
N TRP A 24 9.76 -0.63 -1.67
CA TRP A 24 10.68 -1.35 -2.54
C TRP A 24 10.72 -0.75 -3.96
N GLY A 25 9.57 -0.42 -4.53
CA GLY A 25 9.46 0.24 -5.84
C GLY A 25 10.06 1.65 -5.84
N LEU A 26 9.77 2.46 -4.81
CA LEU A 26 10.35 3.81 -4.67
C LEU A 26 11.88 3.80 -4.51
N ARG A 27 12.45 2.75 -3.90
CA ARG A 27 13.91 2.58 -3.85
C ARG A 27 14.54 2.29 -5.20
N ALA A 28 13.82 1.64 -6.12
CA ALA A 28 14.30 1.40 -7.48
C ALA A 28 14.31 2.69 -8.32
N VAL A 29 13.43 3.64 -8.01
CA VAL A 29 13.48 4.99 -8.57
C VAL A 29 14.72 5.68 -7.98
N ARG A 30 15.70 6.02 -8.82
CA ARG A 30 16.94 6.71 -8.41
C ARG A 30 16.64 8.15 -7.97
N LEU A 31 15.96 8.32 -6.84
CA LEU A 31 15.59 9.63 -6.29
C LEU A 31 16.83 10.48 -5.94
N ASP A 32 17.99 9.85 -5.78
CA ASP A 32 19.31 10.48 -5.68
C ASP A 32 19.64 11.38 -6.89
N THR A 33 19.18 11.00 -8.10
CA THR A 33 19.37 11.82 -9.30
C THR A 33 18.37 12.99 -9.42
N LEU A 34 17.19 12.89 -8.79
CA LEU A 34 16.18 13.95 -8.82
C LEU A 34 16.45 15.03 -7.77
N PHE A 35 16.99 14.67 -6.61
CA PHE A 35 17.23 15.58 -5.49
C PHE A 35 18.72 15.79 -5.23
N ARG A 36 19.43 16.28 -6.25
CA ARG A 36 20.90 16.47 -6.26
C ARG A 36 21.48 17.38 -5.17
N SER A 37 20.65 18.10 -4.42
CA SER A 37 21.06 19.19 -3.51
C SER A 37 20.51 19.07 -2.07
N PHE A 38 19.73 18.04 -1.74
CA PHE A 38 19.13 17.90 -0.42
C PHE A 38 19.83 16.85 0.44
N ASN A 39 19.76 17.02 1.77
CA ASN A 39 20.41 16.14 2.73
C ASN A 39 19.85 14.71 2.63
N ASN A 40 20.72 13.71 2.51
CA ASN A 40 20.34 12.31 2.20
C ASN A 40 19.37 11.68 3.23
N ARG A 41 19.38 12.17 4.47
CA ARG A 41 18.42 11.76 5.53
C ARG A 41 17.00 12.27 5.31
N GLN A 42 16.84 13.52 4.85
CA GLN A 42 15.52 14.12 4.66
C GLN A 42 14.79 13.48 3.49
N ILE A 43 15.50 13.22 2.39
CA ILE A 43 14.94 12.52 1.22
C ILE A 43 14.47 11.11 1.62
N ARG A 44 15.24 10.40 2.45
CA ARG A 44 14.87 9.04 2.90
C ARG A 44 13.62 9.02 3.79
N LEU A 45 13.43 10.04 4.63
CA LEU A 45 12.21 10.21 5.42
C LEU A 45 10.99 10.49 4.51
N VAL A 46 11.13 11.42 3.56
CA VAL A 46 10.06 11.73 2.60
C VAL A 46 9.71 10.51 1.76
N MET A 47 10.70 9.75 1.27
CA MET A 47 10.48 8.50 0.56
C MET A 47 9.65 7.49 1.37
N THR A 48 9.93 7.40 2.67
CA THR A 48 9.21 6.47 3.55
C THR A 48 7.76 6.91 3.74
N LEU A 49 7.53 8.21 3.95
CA LEU A 49 6.18 8.77 4.07
C LEU A 49 5.38 8.60 2.77
N VAL A 50 6.00 8.87 1.61
CA VAL A 50 5.38 8.66 0.30
C VAL A 50 5.05 7.18 0.07
N ALA A 51 5.95 6.28 0.48
CA ALA A 51 5.69 4.83 0.39
C ALA A 51 4.49 4.39 1.24
N ILE A 52 4.33 4.95 2.43
CA ILE A 52 3.18 4.66 3.30
C ILE A 52 1.88 5.13 2.63
N VAL A 53 1.86 6.36 2.10
CA VAL A 53 0.68 6.91 1.42
C VAL A 53 0.34 6.07 0.19
N LEU A 54 1.31 5.81 -0.69
CA LEU A 54 1.09 5.01 -1.91
C LEU A 54 0.68 3.57 -1.59
N GLY A 55 1.33 2.93 -0.62
CA GLY A 55 1.01 1.56 -0.21
C GLY A 55 -0.37 1.45 0.43
N TYR A 56 -0.77 2.42 1.25
CA TYR A 56 -2.11 2.48 1.84
C TYR A 56 -3.18 2.65 0.76
N GLN A 57 -2.98 3.57 -0.19
CA GLN A 57 -3.91 3.79 -1.30
C GLN A 57 -4.02 2.54 -2.19
N ALA A 58 -2.89 1.92 -2.54
CA ALA A 58 -2.87 0.69 -3.35
C ALA A 58 -3.56 -0.48 -2.65
N SER A 59 -3.34 -0.67 -1.35
CA SER A 59 -4.02 -1.71 -0.58
C SER A 59 -5.52 -1.44 -0.44
N SER A 60 -5.91 -0.19 -0.19
CA SER A 60 -7.33 0.19 -0.12
C SER A 60 -8.03 -0.08 -1.44
N PHE A 61 -7.42 0.33 -2.56
CA PHE A 61 -7.92 0.01 -3.89
C PHE A 61 -8.04 -1.51 -4.12
N PHE A 62 -7.03 -2.29 -3.74
CA PHE A 62 -7.06 -3.74 -3.88
C PHE A 62 -8.22 -4.40 -3.10
N LEU A 63 -8.43 -3.97 -1.86
CA LEU A 63 -9.50 -4.48 -1.01
C LEU A 63 -10.88 -4.06 -1.51
N GLU A 64 -11.02 -2.84 -2.05
CA GLU A 64 -12.24 -2.37 -2.70
C GLU A 64 -12.58 -3.21 -3.94
N VAL A 65 -11.59 -3.51 -4.78
CA VAL A 65 -11.78 -4.39 -5.93
C VAL A 65 -12.23 -5.78 -5.49
N LEU A 66 -11.61 -6.36 -4.45
CA LEU A 66 -12.06 -7.64 -3.90
C LEU A 66 -13.51 -7.59 -3.40
N ALA A 67 -13.90 -6.50 -2.73
CA ALA A 67 -15.27 -6.31 -2.26
C ALA A 67 -16.26 -6.15 -3.41
N LEU A 68 -15.89 -5.41 -4.47
CA LEU A 68 -16.68 -5.24 -5.69
C LEU A 68 -16.87 -6.58 -6.41
N CYS A 69 -15.81 -7.37 -6.57
CA CYS A 69 -15.89 -8.72 -7.14
C CYS A 69 -16.87 -9.58 -6.32
N ARG A 70 -16.74 -9.58 -4.99
CA ARG A 70 -17.63 -10.33 -4.11
C ARG A 70 -19.10 -9.92 -4.28
N ASN A 71 -19.38 -8.62 -4.31
CA ASN A 71 -20.73 -8.10 -4.52
C ASN A 71 -21.29 -8.45 -5.91
N LEU A 72 -20.45 -8.40 -6.95
CA LEU A 72 -20.82 -8.83 -8.30
C LEU A 72 -21.27 -10.29 -8.30
N PHE A 73 -20.49 -11.20 -7.72
CA PHE A 73 -20.87 -12.62 -7.63
C PHE A 73 -22.18 -12.84 -6.86
N TYR A 74 -22.40 -12.11 -5.76
CA TYR A 74 -23.68 -12.17 -5.04
C TYR A 74 -24.87 -11.67 -5.85
N SER A 75 -24.66 -10.75 -6.79
CA SER A 75 -25.74 -10.22 -7.63
C SER A 75 -26.16 -11.17 -8.77
N PHE A 76 -25.35 -12.19 -9.09
CA PHE A 76 -25.66 -13.19 -10.13
C PHE A 76 -26.30 -14.47 -9.57
N GLN A 77 -26.46 -14.58 -8.25
CA GLN A 77 -27.13 -15.69 -7.56
C GLN A 77 -28.50 -15.24 -7.05
#